data_AF-A0A844M577-F1
#
_entry.id   AF-A0A844M577-F1
#
_cell.length_a   1.000
_cell.length_b   1.000
_cell.length_c   1.000
_cell.angle_alpha   90.00
_cell.angle_beta   90.00
_cell.angle_gamma   90.00
#
_symmetry.space_group_name_H-M   'P 1'
#
loop_
_entity.id
_entity.type
_entity.pdbx_description
1 polymer ?
#
loop_
_entity_poly.entity_id
_entity_poly.type
_entity_poly.pdbx_seq_one_letter_code
_entity_poly.pdbx_strand_id
1 'polypeptide(L)'
;MNPNFIKAIATIFLIGITAAIAFWKQILQWADNILFPWLEQNFKTSAQWVRDAFARVDRYVAIPIRNAIKQAWQKLRQFLLKLLVRFKRNVSEQWVRQWISWGIKHLENGEVVPVKREVEEVVEWGELPPDVREEWLRKAKGVYELDFTQLRDAEIAEMSMSN
;
A
#
# COMPACT_ATOMS: atom_id res chain seq x y z
N MET A 1 4.37 22.11 22.53
CA MET A 1 4.61 20.78 21.93
C MET A 1 5.09 21.01 20.50
N ASN A 2 6.26 20.48 20.11
CA ASN A 2 6.90 20.83 18.85
C ASN A 2 6.07 20.32 17.65
N PRO A 3 5.63 21.16 16.68
CA PRO A 3 4.79 20.73 15.56
C PRO A 3 5.42 19.62 14.71
N ASN A 4 6.75 19.50 14.69
CA ASN A 4 7.45 18.39 14.02
C ASN A 4 7.30 17.05 14.76
N PHE A 5 7.16 17.08 16.09
CA PHE A 5 6.90 15.90 16.93
C PHE A 5 5.46 15.41 16.75
N ILE A 6 4.48 16.34 16.62
CA ILE A 6 3.08 16.01 16.34
C ILE A 6 2.93 15.42 14.92
N LYS A 7 3.64 15.96 13.92
CA LYS A 7 3.69 15.40 12.56
C LYS A 7 4.34 14.01 12.54
N ALA A 8 5.46 13.81 13.24
CA ALA A 8 6.11 12.50 13.32
C ALA A 8 5.21 11.43 13.98
N ILE A 9 4.52 11.78 15.07
CA ILE A 9 3.55 10.89 15.71
C ILE A 9 2.37 10.60 14.77
N ALA A 10 1.82 11.62 14.11
CA ALA A 10 0.72 11.44 13.16
C ALA A 10 1.12 10.54 11.96
N THR A 11 2.33 10.71 11.42
CA THR A 11 2.85 9.89 10.32
C THR A 11 3.10 8.45 10.76
N ILE A 12 3.67 8.22 11.96
CA ILE A 12 3.88 6.87 12.51
C ILE A 12 2.54 6.17 12.78
N PHE A 13 1.56 6.87 13.36
CA PHE A 13 0.22 6.33 13.58
C PHE A 13 -0.50 6.02 12.27
N LEU A 14 -0.35 6.87 11.25
CA LEU A 14 -0.97 6.65 9.93
C LEU A 14 -0.36 5.42 9.23
N ILE A 15 0.96 5.23 9.31
CA ILE A 15 1.66 4.06 8.76
C ILE A 15 1.26 2.80 9.52
N GLY A 16 1.17 2.87 10.86
CA GLY A 16 0.75 1.75 11.71
C GLY A 16 -0.68 1.29 11.43
N ILE A 17 -1.61 2.23 11.25
CA ILE A 17 -3.01 1.91 10.89
C ILE A 17 -3.08 1.31 9.48
N THR A 18 -2.31 1.83 8.53
CA THR A 18 -2.28 1.31 7.15
C THR A 18 -1.74 -0.12 7.11
N ALA A 19 -0.65 -0.39 7.83
CA ALA A 19 -0.08 -1.72 7.94
C ALA A 19 -1.04 -2.70 8.65
N ALA A 20 -1.68 -2.28 9.75
CA ALA A 20 -2.64 -3.10 10.46
C ALA A 20 -3.82 -3.52 9.58
N ILE A 21 -4.30 -2.65 8.70
CA ILE A 21 -5.40 -2.95 7.75
C ILE A 21 -4.93 -3.88 6.62
N ALA A 22 -3.73 -3.65 6.09
CA ALA A 22 -3.13 -4.50 5.06
C ALA A 22 -2.92 -5.93 5.57
N PHE A 23 -2.42 -6.07 6.81
CA PHE A 23 -2.17 -7.36 7.45
C PHE A 23 -3.35 -7.90 8.26
N TRP A 24 -4.50 -7.22 8.26
CA TRP A 24 -5.64 -7.58 9.12
C TRP A 24 -6.11 -9.04 8.94
N LYS A 25 -6.02 -9.59 7.73
CA LYS A 25 -6.34 -11.00 7.47
C LYS A 25 -5.39 -11.94 8.22
N GLN A 26 -4.09 -11.66 8.18
CA GLN A 26 -3.09 -12.48 8.87
C GLN A 26 -3.26 -12.36 10.39
N ILE A 27 -3.62 -11.17 10.87
CA ILE A 27 -3.96 -10.94 12.29
C ILE A 27 -5.18 -11.77 12.69
N LEU A 28 -6.26 -11.78 11.89
CA LEU A 28 -7.44 -12.60 12.16
C LEU A 28 -7.14 -14.11 12.11
N GLN A 29 -6.36 -14.56 11.13
CA GLN A 29 -5.94 -15.96 11.05
C GLN A 29 -5.09 -16.38 12.25
N TRP A 30 -4.14 -15.56 12.65
CA TRP A 30 -3.37 -15.77 13.87
C TRP A 30 -4.27 -15.79 15.11
N ALA A 31 -5.23 -14.87 15.18
CA ALA A 31 -6.14 -14.77 16.31
C ALA A 31 -7.01 -16.03 16.43
N ASP A 32 -7.54 -16.55 15.32
CA ASP A 32 -8.37 -17.75 15.32
C ASP A 32 -7.58 -19.03 15.64
N ASN A 33 -6.34 -19.13 15.16
CA ASN A 33 -5.49 -20.30 15.38
C ASN A 33 -4.81 -20.34 16.76
N ILE A 34 -4.51 -19.17 17.35
CA ILE A 34 -3.66 -19.08 18.55
C ILE A 34 -4.37 -18.33 19.69
N LEU A 35 -4.79 -17.08 19.43
CA LEU A 35 -5.28 -16.21 20.50
C LEU A 35 -6.61 -16.69 21.09
N PHE A 36 -7.60 -16.97 20.25
CA PHE A 36 -8.93 -17.34 20.73
C PHE A 36 -8.95 -18.70 21.43
N PRO A 37 -8.26 -19.76 20.95
CA PRO A 37 -8.13 -21.00 21.71
C PRO A 37 -7.48 -20.80 23.07
N TRP A 38 -6.42 -19.99 23.14
CA TRP A 38 -5.75 -19.66 24.40
C TRP A 38 -6.68 -18.89 25.35
N LEU A 39 -7.46 -17.93 24.85
CA LEU A 39 -8.45 -17.18 25.64
C LEU A 39 -9.59 -18.07 26.14
N GLU A 40 -10.07 -19.00 25.33
CA GLU A 40 -11.12 -19.94 25.73
C GLU A 40 -10.64 -20.90 26.81
N GLN A 41 -9.37 -21.31 26.76
CA GLN A 41 -8.78 -22.18 27.76
C GLN A 41 -8.57 -21.46 29.11
N ASN A 42 -8.11 -20.20 29.08
CA ASN A 42 -7.65 -19.49 30.28
C ASN A 42 -8.68 -18.48 30.84
N PHE A 43 -9.55 -17.93 29.99
CA PHE A 43 -10.46 -16.84 30.33
C PHE A 43 -11.84 -16.98 29.66
N LYS A 44 -12.52 -18.10 29.94
CA LYS A 44 -13.81 -18.49 29.34
C LYS A 44 -14.85 -17.37 29.24
N THR A 45 -14.99 -16.55 30.28
CA THR A 45 -15.98 -15.46 30.32
C THR A 45 -15.61 -14.25 29.49
N SER A 46 -14.33 -13.96 29.27
CA SER A 46 -13.88 -12.80 28.48
C SER A 46 -13.54 -13.15 27.03
N ALA A 47 -13.33 -14.43 26.71
CA ALA A 47 -12.99 -14.89 25.36
C ALA A 47 -14.00 -14.41 24.31
N GLN A 48 -15.30 -14.48 24.61
CA GLN A 48 -16.35 -14.00 23.72
C GLN A 48 -16.27 -12.49 23.47
N TRP A 49 -16.01 -11.70 24.52
CA TRP A 49 -15.91 -10.24 24.39
C TRP A 49 -14.74 -9.83 23.47
N VAL A 50 -13.63 -10.56 23.53
CA VAL A 50 -12.48 -10.32 22.65
C VAL A 50 -12.81 -10.73 21.22
N ARG A 51 -13.43 -11.90 21.00
CA ARG A 51 -13.91 -12.31 19.65
C ARG A 51 -14.87 -11.26 19.06
N ASP A 52 -15.82 -10.77 19.85
CA ASP A 52 -16.78 -9.74 19.44
C ASP A 52 -16.09 -8.42 19.11
N ALA A 53 -15.06 -8.03 19.87
CA ALA A 53 -14.29 -6.82 19.59
C ALA A 53 -13.55 -6.93 18.24
N PHE A 54 -12.89 -8.06 17.96
CA PHE A 54 -12.25 -8.31 16.67
C PHE A 54 -13.28 -8.30 15.52
N ALA A 55 -14.43 -8.95 15.70
CA ALA A 55 -15.50 -8.94 14.71
C ALA A 55 -16.06 -7.53 14.45
N ARG A 56 -16.17 -6.69 15.48
CA ARG A 56 -16.56 -5.27 15.31
C ARG A 56 -15.50 -4.48 14.54
N VAL A 57 -14.22 -4.63 14.87
CA VAL A 57 -13.15 -3.92 14.15
C VAL A 57 -13.14 -4.35 12.67
N ASP A 58 -13.27 -5.64 12.40
CA ASP A 58 -13.35 -6.15 11.03
C ASP A 58 -14.53 -5.53 10.26
N ARG A 59 -15.74 -5.60 10.83
CA ARG A 59 -16.98 -5.10 10.23
C ARG A 59 -17.01 -3.59 10.02
N TYR A 60 -16.60 -2.81 11.02
CA TYR A 60 -16.80 -1.37 11.04
C TYR A 60 -15.58 -0.57 10.61
N VAL A 61 -14.39 -1.17 10.58
CA VAL A 61 -13.14 -0.47 10.24
C VAL A 61 -12.46 -1.12 9.03
N ALA A 62 -12.10 -2.40 9.12
CA ALA A 62 -11.27 -3.03 8.09
C ALA A 62 -12.02 -3.15 6.74
N ILE A 63 -13.24 -3.67 6.74
CA ILE A 63 -14.05 -3.84 5.52
C ILE A 63 -14.36 -2.48 4.86
N PRO A 64 -14.88 -1.46 5.57
CA PRO A 64 -15.15 -0.15 4.98
C PRO A 64 -13.92 0.51 4.36
N ILE A 65 -12.75 0.43 5.03
CA ILE A 65 -11.53 1.02 4.49
C ILE A 65 -11.06 0.28 3.24
N ARG A 66 -11.08 -1.06 3.23
CA ARG A 66 -10.76 -1.84 2.01
C ARG A 66 -11.68 -1.46 0.86
N ASN A 67 -12.98 -1.34 1.10
CA ASN A 67 -13.95 -0.93 0.08
C ASN A 67 -13.68 0.49 -0.42
N ALA A 68 -13.34 1.43 0.45
CA ALA A 68 -12.97 2.79 0.06
C ALA A 68 -11.72 2.80 -0.84
N ILE A 69 -10.68 2.02 -0.48
CA ILE A 69 -9.47 1.87 -1.30
C ILE A 69 -9.81 1.29 -2.67
N LYS A 70 -10.62 0.23 -2.73
CA LYS A 70 -11.10 -0.37 -3.99
C LYS A 70 -11.82 0.63 -4.87
N GLN A 71 -12.77 1.38 -4.31
CA GLN A 71 -13.52 2.39 -5.06
C GLN A 71 -12.63 3.53 -5.56
N ALA A 72 -11.70 4.00 -4.72
CA ALA A 72 -10.74 5.03 -5.12
C ALA A 72 -9.85 4.54 -6.26
N TRP A 73 -9.36 3.31 -6.19
CA TRP A 73 -8.58 2.69 -7.26
C TRP A 73 -9.39 2.54 -8.55
N GLN A 74 -10.63 2.06 -8.48
CA GLN A 74 -11.50 1.92 -9.65
C GLN A 74 -11.74 3.26 -10.34
N LYS A 75 -12.01 4.33 -9.58
CA LYS A 75 -12.15 5.68 -10.14
C LYS A 75 -10.86 6.17 -10.79
N LEU A 76 -9.71 5.94 -10.14
CA LEU A 76 -8.41 6.29 -10.72
C LEU A 76 -8.13 5.51 -12.01
N ARG A 77 -8.44 4.21 -12.04
CA ARG A 77 -8.21 3.30 -13.17
C ARG A 77 -8.99 3.68 -14.43
N GLN A 78 -10.10 4.40 -14.29
CA GLN A 78 -10.84 4.96 -15.44
C GLN A 78 -10.01 5.96 -16.24
N PHE A 79 -9.09 6.67 -15.59
CA PHE A 79 -8.25 7.67 -16.22
C PHE A 79 -6.79 7.21 -16.34
N LEU A 80 -6.32 6.33 -15.45
CA LEU A 80 -4.95 5.85 -15.42
C LEU A 80 -4.79 4.63 -16.33
N LEU A 81 -4.09 4.81 -17.44
CA LEU A 81 -3.76 3.73 -18.38
C LEU A 81 -2.64 2.85 -17.83
N LYS A 82 -1.58 3.49 -17.33
CA LYS A 82 -0.39 2.81 -16.80
C LYS A 82 0.36 3.71 -15.83
N LEU A 83 0.98 3.10 -14.82
CA LEU A 83 1.87 3.72 -13.85
C LEU A 83 3.05 2.80 -13.61
N LEU A 84 4.25 3.31 -13.87
CA LEU A 84 5.51 2.62 -13.64
C LEU A 84 6.32 3.36 -12.59
N VAL A 85 7.04 2.60 -11.77
CA VAL A 85 8.09 3.12 -10.89
C VAL A 85 9.41 2.60 -11.40
N ARG A 86 10.33 3.51 -11.69
CA ARG A 86 11.67 3.19 -12.14
C ARG A 86 12.68 3.72 -11.13
N PHE A 87 13.61 2.87 -10.72
CA PHE A 87 14.74 3.25 -9.88
C PHE A 87 16.01 3.25 -10.74
N LYS A 88 16.74 4.37 -10.74
CA LYS A 88 17.98 4.55 -11.50
C LYS A 88 18.96 5.44 -10.74
N ARG A 89 20.23 5.41 -11.11
CA ARG A 89 21.18 6.47 -10.72
C ARG A 89 21.14 7.62 -11.74
N ASN A 90 21.14 8.85 -11.25
CA ASN A 90 21.33 10.03 -12.09
C ASN A 90 22.81 10.27 -12.40
N VAL A 91 23.10 11.32 -13.17
CA VAL A 91 24.47 11.69 -13.58
C VAL A 91 25.34 12.10 -12.38
N SER A 92 24.73 12.54 -11.28
CA SER A 92 25.40 12.88 -10.02
C SER A 92 25.53 11.69 -9.06
N GLU A 93 25.35 10.46 -9.56
CA GLU A 93 25.38 9.19 -8.82
C GLU A 93 24.35 9.05 -7.69
N GLN A 94 23.34 9.91 -7.64
CA GLN A 94 22.26 9.84 -6.67
C GLN A 94 21.19 8.87 -7.15
N TRP A 95 20.54 8.19 -6.20
CA TRP A 95 19.39 7.36 -6.49
C TRP A 95 18.16 8.21 -6.77
N VAL A 96 17.46 7.89 -7.85
CA VAL A 96 16.24 8.57 -8.26
C VAL A 96 15.14 7.55 -8.44
N ARG A 97 14.01 7.82 -7.81
CA ARG A 97 12.73 7.18 -8.07
C ARG A 97 11.97 8.02 -9.09
N GLN A 98 11.73 7.45 -10.26
CA GLN A 98 11.00 8.06 -11.35
C GLN A 98 9.63 7.41 -11.47
N TRP A 99 8.57 8.20 -11.25
CA TRP A 99 7.19 7.81 -11.49
C TRP A 99 6.80 8.21 -12.91
N ILE A 100 6.42 7.22 -13.72
CA ILE A 100 5.99 7.44 -15.10
C ILE A 100 4.53 7.03 -15.19
N SER A 101 3.65 8.00 -15.45
CA SER A 101 2.21 7.78 -15.56
C SER A 101 1.72 8.09 -16.96
N TRP A 102 0.78 7.29 -17.44
CA TRP A 102 0.00 7.53 -18.64
C TRP A 102 -1.45 7.62 -18.22
N GLY A 103 -2.08 8.76 -18.48
CA GLY A 103 -3.48 8.98 -18.16
C GLY A 103 -4.27 9.54 -19.33
N ILE A 104 -5.58 9.56 -19.18
CA ILE A 104 -6.52 10.12 -20.14
C ILE A 104 -6.89 11.53 -19.67
N LYS A 105 -6.83 12.52 -20.57
CA LYS A 105 -7.30 13.88 -20.34
C LYS A 105 -8.44 14.21 -21.29
N HIS A 106 -9.53 14.72 -20.75
CA HIS A 106 -10.62 15.31 -21.52
C HIS A 106 -10.29 16.79 -21.77
N LEU A 107 -10.34 17.20 -23.04
CA LEU A 107 -10.16 18.59 -23.46
C LEU A 107 -11.52 19.30 -23.52
N GLU A 108 -11.51 20.63 -23.50
CA GLU A 108 -12.73 21.45 -23.52
C GLU A 108 -13.55 21.26 -24.80
N ASN A 109 -12.91 20.85 -25.90
CA ASN A 109 -13.54 20.52 -27.18
C ASN A 109 -14.18 19.10 -27.19
N GLY A 110 -14.15 18.37 -26.08
CA GLY A 110 -14.69 17.00 -25.95
C GLY A 110 -13.73 15.90 -26.40
N GLU A 111 -12.54 16.23 -26.91
CA GLU A 111 -11.54 15.23 -27.30
C GLU A 111 -10.90 14.55 -26.09
N VAL A 112 -10.51 13.30 -26.29
CA VAL A 112 -9.88 12.44 -25.29
C VAL A 112 -8.45 12.14 -25.72
N VAL A 113 -7.47 12.65 -24.98
CA VAL A 113 -6.04 12.51 -25.33
C VAL A 113 -5.25 11.78 -24.24
N PRO A 114 -4.33 10.86 -24.61
CA PRO A 114 -3.39 10.28 -23.66
C PRO A 114 -2.32 11.30 -23.28
N VAL A 115 -2.06 11.45 -21.98
CA VAL A 115 -1.05 12.32 -21.42
C VAL A 115 -0.04 11.49 -20.64
N LYS A 116 1.23 11.66 -20.97
CA LYS A 116 2.35 11.11 -20.19
C LYS A 116 2.82 12.15 -19.18
N ARG A 117 3.04 11.74 -17.93
CA ARG A 117 3.69 12.56 -16.90
C ARG A 117 4.80 11.78 -16.24
N GLU A 118 5.92 12.47 -16.02
CA GLU A 118 7.09 11.94 -15.35
C GLU A 118 7.38 12.81 -14.13
N VAL A 119 7.56 12.17 -12.98
CA VAL A 119 7.94 12.84 -11.73
C VAL A 119 9.16 12.12 -11.19
N GLU A 120 10.23 12.88 -10.95
CA GLU A 120 11.47 12.36 -10.38
C GLU A 120 11.65 12.85 -8.95
N GLU A 121 12.13 11.95 -8.10
CA GLU A 121 12.42 12.22 -6.70
C GLU A 121 13.76 11.59 -6.36
N VAL A 122 14.65 12.37 -5.75
CA VAL A 122 15.91 11.85 -5.20
C VAL A 122 15.59 11.08 -3.94
N VAL A 123 16.08 9.85 -3.85
CA VAL A 123 15.83 8.95 -2.71
C VAL A 123 17.15 8.48 -2.13
N GLU A 124 17.19 8.28 -0.80
CA GLU A 124 18.38 7.75 -0.16
C GLU A 124 18.49 6.23 -0.37
N TRP A 125 19.71 5.69 -0.33
CA TRP A 125 19.94 4.24 -0.48
C TRP A 125 19.12 3.41 0.52
N GLY A 126 18.99 3.89 1.77
CA GLY A 126 18.22 3.20 2.82
C GLY A 126 16.72 3.13 2.57
N GLU A 127 16.19 4.03 1.73
CA GLU A 127 14.76 4.10 1.38
C GLU A 127 14.40 3.26 0.15
N LEU A 128 15.40 2.69 -0.52
CA LEU A 128 15.15 1.79 -1.64
C LEU A 128 14.55 0.47 -1.18
N PRO A 129 13.58 -0.08 -1.95
CA PRO A 129 13.05 -1.40 -1.68
C PRO A 129 14.17 -2.45 -1.57
N PRO A 130 14.06 -3.44 -0.67
CA PRO A 130 15.06 -4.49 -0.50
C PRO A 130 15.43 -5.17 -1.83
N ASP A 131 14.42 -5.52 -2.63
CA ASP A 131 14.60 -6.18 -3.92
C ASP A 131 15.44 -5.35 -4.91
N VAL A 132 15.27 -4.02 -4.91
CA VAL A 132 16.06 -3.11 -5.74
C VAL A 132 17.51 -3.09 -5.29
N ARG A 133 17.75 -3.05 -3.97
CA ARG A 133 19.09 -3.09 -3.38
C ARG A 133 19.78 -4.43 -3.66
N GLU A 134 19.06 -5.53 -3.52
CA GLU A 134 19.57 -6.88 -3.78
C GLU A 134 19.85 -7.11 -5.27
N GLU A 135 18.95 -6.70 -6.16
CA GLU A 135 19.16 -6.77 -7.60
C GLU A 135 20.37 -5.93 -8.03
N TRP A 136 20.54 -4.76 -7.43
CA TRP A 136 21.71 -3.92 -7.65
C TRP A 136 23.01 -4.61 -7.23
N LEU A 137 23.06 -5.11 -5.99
CA LEU A 137 24.22 -5.82 -5.45
C LEU A 137 24.56 -7.08 -6.26
N ARG A 138 23.54 -7.78 -6.78
CA ARG A 138 23.70 -9.05 -7.50
C ARG A 138 24.07 -8.88 -8.97
N LYS A 139 23.51 -7.89 -9.67
CA LYS A 139 23.56 -7.84 -11.14
C LYS A 139 24.17 -6.55 -11.71
N ALA A 140 24.50 -5.55 -10.87
CA ALA A 140 24.93 -4.21 -11.30
C ALA A 140 24.02 -3.60 -12.39
N LYS A 141 22.74 -4.01 -12.44
CA LYS A 141 21.80 -3.51 -13.45
C LYS A 141 21.36 -2.11 -13.06
N GLY A 142 21.77 -1.14 -13.89
CA GLY A 142 21.52 0.31 -13.84
C GLY A 142 20.11 0.75 -13.43
N VAL A 143 19.11 -0.07 -13.73
CA VAL A 143 17.71 0.31 -13.74
C VAL A 143 16.84 -0.86 -13.27
N TYR A 144 15.97 -0.59 -12.29
CA TYR A 144 14.88 -1.48 -11.88
C TYR A 144 13.55 -0.81 -12.24
N GLU A 145 12.61 -1.56 -12.80
CA GLU A 145 11.30 -1.06 -13.20
C GLU A 145 10.19 -1.96 -12.66
N LEU A 146 9.16 -1.33 -12.11
CA LEU A 146 8.00 -1.99 -11.53
C LEU A 146 6.72 -1.45 -12.17
N ASP A 147 5.88 -2.35 -12.68
CA ASP A 147 4.52 -2.00 -13.09
C ASP A 147 3.61 -1.90 -11.87
N PHE A 148 3.48 -0.67 -11.37
CA PHE A 148 2.69 -0.38 -10.19
C PHE A 148 1.19 -0.57 -10.44
N THR A 149 0.76 -0.47 -11.69
CA THR A 149 -0.64 -0.70 -12.04
C THR A 149 -1.00 -2.16 -11.87
N GLN A 150 -0.17 -3.05 -12.41
CA GLN A 150 -0.34 -4.49 -12.25
C GLN A 150 -0.24 -4.92 -10.78
N LEU A 151 0.74 -4.38 -10.05
CA LEU A 151 0.88 -4.64 -8.62
C LEU A 151 -0.40 -4.29 -7.86
N ARG A 152 -0.93 -3.08 -8.09
CA ARG A 152 -2.14 -2.63 -7.40
C ARG A 152 -3.38 -3.39 -7.84
N ASP A 153 -3.51 -3.71 -9.13
CA ASP A 153 -4.60 -4.54 -9.65
C ASP A 153 -4.60 -5.92 -8.96
N ALA A 154 -3.42 -6.53 -8.77
CA ALA A 154 -3.27 -7.80 -8.05
C ALA A 154 -3.64 -7.69 -6.56
N GLU A 155 -3.12 -6.67 -5.85
CA GLU A 155 -3.47 -6.43 -4.43
C GLU A 155 -4.99 -6.27 -4.24
N ILE A 156 -5.66 -5.52 -5.12
CA ILE A 156 -7.10 -5.31 -5.08
C ILE A 156 -7.88 -6.60 -5.36
N ALA A 157 -7.39 -7.44 -6.27
CA ALA A 157 -7.97 -8.75 -6.55
C ALA A 157 -7.87 -9.68 -5.33
N GLU A 158 -6.71 -9.73 -4.66
CA GLU A 158 -6.52 -10.51 -3.43
C GLU A 158 -7.42 -10.02 -2.29
N MET A 159 -7.61 -8.70 -2.15
CA MET A 159 -8.58 -8.13 -1.22
C MET A 159 -10.03 -8.49 -1.56
N SER A 160 -10.33 -8.92 -2.78
CA SER A 160 -11.68 -9.25 -3.24
C SER A 160 -11.99 -10.74 -3.11
N MET A 161 -10.99 -11.61 -3.20
CA MET A 161 -11.12 -13.05 -2.92
C MET A 161 -11.05 -13.40 -1.43
N SER A 162 -10.87 -12.41 -0.54
CA SER A 162 -10.77 -12.58 0.90
C SER A 162 -12.00 -12.10 1.69
N ASN A 163 -13.13 -11.89 0.99
CA ASN A 163 -14.44 -11.60 1.57
C ASN A 163 -15.29 -12.86 1.66
#